data_AF-A0A952P7J9-F1
#
_entry.id   AF-A0A952P7J9-F1
#
_cell.length_a   1.000
_cell.length_b   1.000
_cell.length_c   1.000
_cell.angle_alpha   90.00
_cell.angle_beta   90.00
_cell.angle_gamma   90.00
#
_symmetry.space_group_name_H-M   'P 1'
#
loop_
_entity.id
_entity.type
_entity.pdbx_description
1 polymer ?
#
loop_
_entity_poly.entity_id
_entity_poly.type
_entity_poly.pdbx_seq_one_letter_code
_entity_poly.pdbx_strand_id
1 'polypeptide(L)'
;MKKSALRNQHGQFVVEGILLMVVLLGAMTLMTTKIRELGLVSKLVTGPWDKIAGMTENGVWAAPSDASRKQHPNTYNRIFTPED
;
A
#
# COMPACT_ATOMS: atom_id res chain seq x y z
N MET A 1 32.62 -45.79 -17.13
CA MET A 1 33.44 -44.78 -16.41
C MET A 1 32.56 -43.59 -16.05
N LYS A 2 32.24 -43.38 -14.77
CA LYS A 2 31.51 -42.17 -14.32
C LYS A 2 32.49 -40.99 -14.39
N LYS A 3 32.24 -40.03 -15.28
CA LYS A 3 33.01 -38.79 -15.34
C LYS A 3 32.75 -38.03 -14.05
N SER A 4 33.73 -38.00 -13.16
CA SER A 4 33.70 -37.14 -11.96
C SER A 4 33.53 -35.71 -12.45
N ALA A 5 32.44 -35.06 -12.02
CA ALA A 5 32.29 -33.62 -12.20
C ALA A 5 33.54 -32.95 -11.61
N LEU A 6 34.17 -32.09 -12.41
CA LEU A 6 35.38 -31.34 -12.03
C LEU A 6 35.14 -30.65 -10.69
N ARG A 7 35.82 -31.13 -9.64
CA ARG A 7 35.72 -30.61 -8.28
C ARG A 7 36.63 -29.39 -8.14
N ASN A 8 36.20 -28.25 -8.67
CA ASN A 8 36.83 -26.96 -8.39
C ASN A 8 35.90 -26.13 -7.49
N GLN A 9 36.09 -26.25 -6.18
CA GLN A 9 35.27 -25.57 -5.16
C GLN A 9 35.86 -24.22 -4.69
N HIS A 10 37.06 -23.87 -5.16
CA HIS A 10 37.68 -22.60 -4.80
C HIS A 10 36.97 -21.45 -5.53
N GLY A 11 36.33 -20.56 -4.76
CA GLY A 11 35.62 -19.39 -5.27
C GLY A 11 34.11 -19.59 -5.53
N GLN A 12 33.60 -20.83 -5.46
CA GLN A 12 32.17 -21.11 -5.61
C GLN A 12 31.33 -20.36 -4.56
N PHE A 13 31.84 -20.25 -3.33
CA PHE A 13 31.18 -19.50 -2.26
C PHE A 13 31.00 -18.01 -2.60
N VAL A 14 32.00 -17.40 -3.25
CA VAL A 14 31.93 -15.98 -3.64
C VAL A 14 30.90 -15.78 -4.75
N VAL A 15 30.90 -16.67 -5.75
CA VAL A 15 29.95 -16.63 -6.87
C VAL A 15 28.53 -16.90 -6.39
N GLU A 16 28.31 -17.90 -5.54
CA GLU A 16 27.02 -18.20 -4.93
C GLU A 16 26.54 -17.07 -4.01
N GLY A 17 27.44 -16.45 -3.26
CA GLY A 17 27.12 -15.30 -2.41
C GLY A 17 26.62 -14.09 -3.23
N ILE A 18 27.28 -13.79 -4.35
CA ILE A 18 26.83 -12.72 -5.26
C ILE A 18 25.49 -13.10 -5.89
N LEU A 19 25.31 -14.35 -6.30
CA LEU A 19 24.08 -14.81 -6.94
C LEU A 19 22.90 -14.73 -5.97
N LEU A 20 23.08 -15.15 -4.71
CA LEU A 20 22.09 -14.98 -3.65
C LEU A 20 21.82 -13.49 -3.35
N MET A 21 22.84 -12.64 -3.34
CA MET A 21 22.67 -11.20 -3.14
C MET A 21 21.79 -10.59 -4.25
N VAL A 22 22.06 -10.92 -5.53
CA VAL A 22 21.26 -10.43 -6.66
C VAL A 22 19.82 -10.92 -6.56
N VAL A 23 19.59 -12.18 -6.20
CA VAL A 23 18.24 -12.72 -5.99
C VAL A 23 17.51 -11.98 -4.87
N LEU A 24 18.18 -11.73 -3.74
CA LEU A 24 17.59 -10.99 -2.61
C LEU A 24 17.26 -9.54 -2.96
N LEU A 25 18.16 -8.84 -3.67
CA LEU A 25 17.90 -7.48 -4.15
C LEU A 25 16.73 -7.46 -5.15
N GLY A 26 16.65 -8.45 -6.03
CA GLY A 26 15.51 -8.63 -6.94
C GLY A 26 14.19 -8.84 -6.18
N ALA A 27 14.18 -9.71 -5.18
CA ALA A 27 12.99 -9.95 -4.35
C ALA A 27 12.57 -8.68 -3.58
N MET A 28 13.54 -7.95 -3.01
CA MET A 28 13.28 -6.72 -2.24
C MET A 28 12.72 -5.59 -3.11
N THR A 29 13.23 -5.42 -4.34
CA THR A 29 12.70 -4.43 -5.30
C THR A 29 11.27 -4.78 -5.75
N LEU A 30 10.97 -6.06 -5.98
CA LEU A 30 9.59 -6.51 -6.26
C LEU A 30 8.66 -6.27 -5.06
N MET A 31 9.12 -6.52 -3.84
CA MET A 31 8.31 -6.31 -2.65
C MET A 31 8.00 -4.82 -2.42
N THR A 32 9.00 -3.95 -2.57
CA THR A 32 8.83 -2.50 -2.42
C THR A 32 7.92 -1.89 -3.48
N THR A 33 8.01 -2.36 -4.74
CA THR A 33 7.07 -1.95 -5.79
C THR A 33 5.65 -2.38 -5.49
N LYS A 34 5.42 -3.61 -5.00
CA LYS A 34 4.09 -4.08 -4.59
C LYS A 34 3.52 -3.30 -3.41
N ILE A 35 4.33 -2.97 -2.41
CA ILE A 35 3.91 -2.12 -1.28
C ILE A 35 3.48 -0.73 -1.76
N ARG A 36 4.21 -0.16 -2.72
CA ARG A 36 3.88 1.13 -3.33
C ARG A 36 2.58 1.05 -4.15
N GLU A 37 2.40 0.00 -4.96
CA GLU A 37 1.18 -0.26 -5.75
C GLU A 37 -0.06 -0.40 -4.87
N LEU A 38 0.04 -1.11 -3.74
CA LEU A 38 -1.07 -1.28 -2.81
C LEU A 38 -1.47 0.04 -2.12
N GLY A 39 -0.65 1.09 -2.25
CA GLY A 39 -0.91 2.40 -1.68
C GLY A 39 -1.11 2.35 -0.17
N LEU A 40 -0.61 1.32 0.53
CA LEU A 40 -0.87 1.12 1.96
C LEU A 40 -0.35 2.29 2.79
N VAL A 41 0.82 2.81 2.43
CA VAL A 41 1.38 4.02 3.03
C VAL A 41 0.49 5.23 2.73
N SER A 42 -0.02 5.34 1.51
CA SER A 42 -0.96 6.41 1.15
C SER A 42 -2.26 6.29 1.96
N LYS A 43 -2.88 5.11 2.06
CA LYS A 43 -4.10 4.86 2.84
C LYS A 43 -3.93 5.12 4.34
N LEU A 44 -2.76 4.79 4.91
CA LEU A 44 -2.44 5.07 6.30
C LEU A 44 -2.33 6.57 6.59
N VAL A 45 -1.80 7.33 5.63
CA VAL A 45 -1.67 8.79 5.77
C VAL A 45 -2.99 9.48 5.43
N THR A 46 -3.68 9.10 4.35
CA THR A 46 -4.91 9.76 3.90
C THR A 46 -6.09 9.46 4.80
N GLY A 47 -6.20 8.26 5.38
CA GLY A 47 -7.35 7.88 6.21
C GLY A 47 -7.66 8.86 7.37
N PRO A 48 -6.67 9.24 8.21
CA PRO A 48 -6.87 10.26 9.23
C PRO A 48 -7.21 11.64 8.66
N TRP A 49 -6.57 12.05 7.56
CA TRP A 49 -6.84 13.34 6.91
C TRP A 49 -8.25 13.40 6.31
N ASP A 50 -8.74 12.32 5.70
CA ASP A 50 -10.09 12.22 5.16
C ASP A 50 -11.14 12.37 6.26
N LYS A 51 -10.88 11.84 7.47
CA LYS A 51 -11.77 12.04 8.62
C LYS A 51 -11.76 13.47 9.13
N ILE A 52 -10.61 14.14 9.16
CA ILE A 52 -10.49 15.55 9.58
C ILE A 52 -11.17 16.46 8.56
N ALA A 53 -10.99 16.18 7.27
CA ALA A 53 -11.65 16.90 6.18
C ALA A 53 -13.17 16.77 6.30
N GLY A 54 -13.67 15.56 6.55
CA GLY A 54 -15.09 15.33 6.78
C GLY A 54 -15.65 16.04 8.01
N MET A 55 -14.88 16.13 9.10
CA MET A 55 -15.29 16.91 10.27
C MET A 55 -15.32 18.41 9.97
N THR A 56 -14.37 18.90 9.18
CA THR A 56 -14.29 20.33 8.80
C THR A 56 -15.43 20.72 7.86
N GLU A 57 -15.76 19.87 6.90
CA GLU A 57 -16.72 20.18 5.83
C GLU A 57 -18.16 19.80 6.21
N ASN A 58 -18.34 18.59 6.74
CA ASN A 58 -19.65 17.98 6.97
C ASN A 58 -19.98 17.84 8.46
N GLY A 59 -19.08 18.22 9.36
CA GLY A 59 -19.28 18.15 10.81
C GLY A 59 -19.39 16.74 11.37
N VAL A 60 -18.90 15.73 10.63
CA VAL A 60 -18.94 14.31 11.02
C VAL A 60 -17.61 13.62 10.73
N TRP A 61 -17.24 12.65 11.57
CA TRP A 61 -15.98 11.88 11.48
C TRP A 61 -16.01 10.77 10.41
N ALA A 62 -16.46 11.11 9.21
CA ALA A 62 -16.51 10.23 8.05
C ALA A 62 -15.90 10.95 6.84
N ALA A 63 -15.48 10.22 5.81
CA ALA A 63 -14.94 10.86 4.61
C ALA A 63 -15.93 11.89 4.03
N PRO A 64 -15.46 13.03 3.52
CA PRO A 64 -16.30 14.07 2.93
C PRO A 64 -17.04 13.52 1.71
N SER A 65 -18.34 13.30 1.86
CA SER A 65 -19.22 12.73 0.85
C SER A 65 -20.65 13.21 1.09
N ASP A 66 -21.52 13.10 0.09
CA ASP A 66 -22.93 13.47 0.27
C ASP A 66 -23.64 12.57 1.29
N ALA A 67 -23.18 11.33 1.45
CA ALA A 67 -23.64 10.44 2.51
C ALA A 67 -23.26 10.96 3.90
N SER A 68 -22.05 11.50 4.08
CA SER A 68 -21.64 12.06 5.38
C SER A 68 -22.32 13.40 5.67
N ARG A 69 -22.67 14.21 4.65
CA ARG A 69 -23.53 15.41 4.83
C ARG A 69 -24.90 15.07 5.40
N LYS A 70 -25.53 13.99 4.93
CA LYS A 70 -26.82 13.50 5.45
C LYS A 70 -26.75 13.05 6.90
N GLN A 71 -25.56 12.66 7.37
CA GLN A 71 -25.34 12.21 8.74
C GLN A 71 -25.08 13.36 9.74
N HIS A 72 -24.97 14.61 9.26
CA HIS A 72 -24.74 15.74 10.12
C HIS A 72 -25.97 16.06 10.98
N PRO A 73 -25.83 16.17 12.33
CA PRO A 73 -26.96 16.38 13.25
C PRO A 73 -27.87 17.57 12.88
N ASN A 74 -27.29 18.65 12.35
CA ASN A 74 -28.05 19.86 11.97
C ASN A 74 -28.66 19.78 10.56
N THR A 75 -28.34 18.76 9.76
CA THR A 75 -28.68 18.69 8.33
C THR A 75 -29.57 17.50 7.97
N TYR A 76 -29.75 16.50 8.85
CA TYR A 76 -30.57 15.29 8.61
C TYR A 76 -31.93 15.54 7.90
N ASN A 77 -32.64 16.62 8.25
CA ASN A 77 -33.96 16.95 7.70
C ASN A 77 -33.98 18.24 6.85
N ARG A 78 -32.81 18.74 6.42
CA ARG A 78 -32.69 20.05 5.75
C ARG A 78 -32.00 19.99 4.37
N ILE A 79 -31.66 18.79 3.89
CA ILE A 79 -31.03 18.61 2.58
C ILE A 79 -32.13 18.34 1.56
N PHE A 80 -32.29 19.24 0.60
CA PHE A 80 -33.06 18.98 -0.60
C PHE A 80 -32.19 18.11 -1.53
N THR A 81 -32.51 16.82 -1.63
CA THR A 81 -32.01 15.98 -2.73
C THR A 81 -33.03 16.07 -3.86
N PRO A 82 -32.65 16.56 -5.06
CA PRO A 82 -33.51 16.45 -6.24
C PRO A 82 -33.84 14.96 -6.46
N GLU A 83 -35.12 14.64 -6.64
CA GLU A 83 -35.54 13.31 -7.08
C GLU A 83 -35.21 13.18 -8.58
N ASP A 84 -34.66 12.02 -8.97
CA ASP A 84 -34.32 11.68 -10.37
C ASP A 84 -35.57 11.56 -11.26
#